data_AF-A0A6A8AG56-F1
#
_entry.id   AF-A0A6A8AG56-F1
#
_cell.length_a   1.000
_cell.length_b   1.000
_cell.length_c   1.000
_cell.angle_alpha   90.00
_cell.angle_beta   90.00
_cell.angle_gamma   90.00
#
_symmetry.space_group_name_H-M   'P 1'
#
loop_
_entity.id
_entity.type
_entity.pdbx_description
1 polymer ?
#
loop_
_entity_poly.entity_id
_entity_poly.type
_entity_poly.pdbx_seq_one_letter_code
_entity_poly.pdbx_strand_id
1 'polypeptide(L)' 'MTITISLGWWMVPTAIMIVAFSLAAYADRDNSPGPYGAGAFISLIIYGAGLVATLIAWLIWALVA' A
#
# COMPACT_ATOMS: atom_id res chain seq x y z
N MET A 1 19.34 16.21 25.21
CA MET A 1 18.07 15.50 25.00
C MET A 1 18.31 14.40 23.98
N THR A 2 18.30 13.15 24.42
CA THR A 2 18.60 11.99 23.58
C THR A 2 17.27 11.35 23.18
N ILE A 3 16.96 11.31 21.88
CA ILE A 3 15.78 10.62 21.36
C ILE A 3 16.23 9.22 20.96
N THR A 4 15.70 8.21 21.64
CA THR A 4 15.96 6.79 21.31
C THR A 4 14.77 6.28 20.50
N ILE A 5 14.97 6.02 19.20
CA ILE A 5 13.96 5.40 18.35
C ILE A 5 14.13 3.88 18.45
N SER A 6 13.21 3.20 19.13
CA SER A 6 13.13 1.74 19.06
C SER A 6 12.40 1.36 17.77
N LEU A 7 13.15 0.81 16.81
CA LEU A 7 12.57 0.23 15.59
C LEU A 7 11.86 -1.05 16.01
N GLY A 8 10.53 -1.02 15.97
CA GLY A 8 9.68 -2.15 16.34
C GLY A 8 9.25 -2.97 15.13
N TRP A 9 8.68 -4.15 15.38
CA TRP A 9 8.19 -5.05 14.34
C TRP A 9 7.07 -4.45 13.45
N TRP A 10 6.50 -3.31 13.85
CA TRP A 10 5.56 -2.50 13.05
C TRP A 10 6.16 -2.00 11.71
N MET A 11 7.48 -2.04 11.54
CA MET A 11 8.13 -1.71 10.28
C MET A 11 7.73 -2.66 9.15
N VAL A 12 7.38 -3.91 9.44
CA VAL A 12 7.03 -4.90 8.41
C VAL A 12 5.75 -4.54 7.66
N PRO A 13 4.59 -4.31 8.32
CA PRO A 13 3.40 -3.86 7.60
C PRO A 13 3.59 -2.50 6.92
N THR A 14 4.43 -1.62 7.49
CA THR A 14 4.80 -0.35 6.86
C THR A 14 5.58 -0.54 5.57
N ALA A 15 6.57 -1.43 5.55
CA ALA A 15 7.33 -1.75 4.34
C ALA A 15 6.44 -2.37 3.26
N ILE A 16 5.53 -3.29 3.65
CA ILE A 16 4.56 -3.89 2.73
C ILE A 16 3.64 -2.81 2.13
N MET A 17 3.17 -1.86 2.93
CA MET A 17 2.38 -0.73 2.45
C MET A 17 3.13 0.07 1.37
N ILE A 18 4.37 0.46 1.65
CA ILE A 18 5.19 1.25 0.71
C ILE A 18 5.36 0.49 -0.62
N VAL A 19 5.69 -0.80 -0.55
CA VAL A 19 5.89 -1.62 -1.75
C VAL A 19 4.57 -1.79 -2.52
N ALA A 20 3.46 -2.09 -1.83
CA ALA A 20 2.15 -2.30 -2.45
C ALA A 20 1.67 -1.06 -3.22
N PHE A 21 1.77 0.12 -2.60
CA PHE A 21 1.38 1.37 -3.27
C PHE A 21 2.36 1.79 -4.36
N SER A 22 3.66 1.49 -4.21
CA SER A 22 4.63 1.73 -5.28
C SER A 22 4.30 0.88 -6.51
N LEU A 23 4.04 -0.42 -6.32
CA LEU A 23 3.64 -1.32 -7.39
C LEU A 23 2.29 -0.90 -8.03
N ALA A 24 1.33 -0.47 -7.21
CA ALA A 24 0.07 0.07 -7.70
C ALA A 24 0.29 1.32 -8.58
N ALA A 25 1.16 2.24 -8.16
CA ALA A 25 1.48 3.43 -8.95
C ALA A 25 2.23 3.10 -10.26
N TYR A 26 3.14 2.12 -10.23
CA TYR A 26 3.79 1.64 -11.45
C TYR A 26 2.78 0.99 -12.42
N ALA A 27 1.89 0.14 -11.90
CA ALA A 27 0.87 -0.52 -12.71
C ALA A 27 -0.15 0.47 -13.27
N ASP A 28 -0.58 1.46 -12.49
CA ASP A 28 -1.54 2.47 -12.93
C ASP A 28 -0.97 3.37 -14.03
N ARG A 29 0.31 3.75 -13.92
CA ARG A 29 1.01 4.54 -14.94
C ARG A 29 0.88 3.93 -16.34
N ASP A 30 1.01 2.61 -16.46
CA ASP A 30 0.97 1.92 -17.75
C ASP A 30 -0.47 1.70 -18.25
N ASN A 31 -1.47 1.77 -17.35
CA ASN A 31 -2.85 1.39 -17.62
C ASN A 31 -3.87 2.55 -17.54
N SER A 32 -3.44 3.80 -17.33
CA SER A 32 -4.35 4.94 -17.13
C SER A 32 -4.52 5.78 -18.42
N PRO A 33 -5.58 5.53 -19.23
CA PRO A 33 -5.88 6.31 -20.43
C PRO A 33 -6.51 7.69 -20.15
N GLY A 34 -6.69 8.08 -18.89
CA GLY A 34 -7.23 9.39 -18.51
C GLY A 34 -8.12 9.36 -17.26
N PRO A 35 -8.52 10.54 -16.75
CA PRO A 35 -9.19 10.68 -15.45
C PRO A 35 -10.66 10.21 -15.43
N TYR A 36 -11.22 9.76 -16.56
CA TYR A 36 -12.62 9.36 -16.69
C TYR A 36 -12.79 8.05 -17.47
N GLY A 37 -13.96 7.42 -17.31
CA GLY A 37 -14.33 6.21 -18.03
C GLY A 37 -13.63 4.95 -17.49
N ALA A 38 -13.44 3.96 -18.38
CA ALA A 38 -12.89 2.66 -17.99
C ALA A 38 -11.48 2.75 -17.38
N GLY A 39 -10.67 3.74 -17.79
CA GLY A 39 -9.34 3.98 -17.23
C GLY A 39 -9.35 4.28 -15.74
N ALA A 40 -10.23 5.20 -15.31
CA ALA A 40 -10.38 5.55 -13.89
C ALA A 40 -10.86 4.36 -13.04
N PHE A 41 -11.69 3.48 -13.61
CA PHE A 41 -12.13 2.26 -12.91
C PHE A 41 -10.99 1.25 -12.75
N ILE A 42 -10.12 1.12 -13.76
CA ILE A 42 -8.92 0.29 -13.68
C ILE A 42 -7.96 0.84 -12.60
N SER A 43 -7.72 2.15 -12.58
CA SER A 43 -6.93 2.82 -11.54
C SER A 43 -7.47 2.53 -10.14
N LEU A 44 -8.81 2.62 -9.97
CA LEU A 44 -9.46 2.31 -8.70
C LEU A 44 -9.22 0.85 -8.26
N ILE A 45 -9.30 -0.11 -9.18
CA ILE A 45 -9.02 -1.53 -8.87
C ILE A 45 -7.56 -1.72 -8.47
N ILE A 46 -6.62 -1.13 -9.20
CA ILE A 46 -5.18 -1.25 -8.94
C ILE A 46 -4.84 -0.72 -7.54
N TYR A 47 -5.28 0.50 -7.21
CA TYR A 47 -5.07 1.08 -5.89
C TYR A 47 -5.88 0.36 -4.80
N GLY A 48 -7.08 -0.13 -5.12
CA GLY A 48 -7.89 -0.94 -4.22
C GLY A 48 -7.19 -2.24 -3.82
N ALA A 49 -6.53 -2.92 -4.75
CA ALA A 49 -5.74 -4.11 -4.46
C ALA A 49 -4.55 -3.78 -3.52
N GLY A 50 -3.84 -2.67 -3.78
CA GLY A 50 -2.77 -2.19 -2.89
C GLY A 50 -3.25 -1.86 -1.48
N LEU A 51 -4.43 -1.25 -1.36
CA LEU A 51 -5.07 -0.98 -0.07
C LEU A 51 -5.42 -2.27 0.67
N VAL A 52 -6.04 -3.24 0.01
CA VAL A 52 -6.40 -4.54 0.62
C VAL A 52 -5.14 -5.27 1.11
N ALA A 53 -4.08 -5.33 0.32
CA ALA A 53 -2.82 -5.93 0.73
C ALA A 53 -2.23 -5.24 1.98
N THR A 54 -2.29 -3.91 2.03
CA THR A 54 -1.87 -3.12 3.18
C THR A 54 -2.70 -3.44 4.42
N LEU A 55 -4.03 -3.47 4.29
CA LEU A 55 -4.94 -3.77 5.40
C LEU A 55 -4.71 -5.18 5.96
N ILE A 56 -4.47 -6.16 5.09
CA ILE A 56 -4.15 -7.54 5.50
C ILE A 56 -2.83 -7.56 6.30
N ALA A 57 -1.78 -6.89 5.82
CA ALA A 57 -0.51 -6.84 6.53
C ALA A 57 -0.63 -6.23 7.93
N TRP A 58 -1.38 -5.12 8.05
CA TRP A 58 -1.65 -4.49 9.34
C TRP A 58 -2.54 -5.34 10.24
N LEU A 59 -3.54 -6.03 9.68
CA LEU A 59 -4.38 -6.95 10.44
C LEU A 59 -3.56 -8.11 11.01
N ILE A 60 -2.72 -8.76 10.19
CA ILE A 60 -1.83 -9.85 10.65
C ILE A 60 -0.91 -9.34 11.75
N TRP A 61 -0.29 -8.17 11.57
CA TRP A 61 0.56 -7.59 12.59
C TRP A 61 -0.22 -7.33 13.89
N ALA A 62 -1.40 -6.74 13.82
CA ALA A 62 -2.24 -6.45 14.99
C ALA A 62 -2.73 -7.70 15.73
N LEU A 63 -2.85 -8.84 15.03
CA LEU A 63 -3.23 -10.13 15.64
C LEU A 63 -2.05 -10.83 16.32
N VAL A 64 -0.80 -10.46 15.99
CA VAL A 64 0.42 -11.12 16.47
C VAL A 64 1.23 -10.23 17.44
N ALA A 65 1.01 -8.92 17.42
CA ALA A 65 1.60 -7.93 18.31
C ALA A 65 0.92 -7.91 19.69
#